data_AF-A0A9W6X2D5-F1
#
_entry.id   AF-A0A9W6X2D5-F1
#
_cell.length_a   1.000
_cell.length_b   1.000
_cell.length_c   1.000
_cell.angle_alpha   90.00
_cell.angle_beta   90.00
_cell.angle_gamma   90.00
#
_symmetry.space_group_name_H-M   'P 1'
#
loop_
_entity.id
_entity.type
_entity.pdbx_description
1 polymer ?
#
loop_
_entity_poly.entity_id
_entity_poly.type
_entity_poly.pdbx_seq_one_letter_code
_entity_poly.pdbx_strand_id
1 'polypeptide(L)'
;MESGKIDFIKNGPVFWVDCSDSQPCIGTAGAITWTLKATGKLFHSGLPNLGINGLELAMDAMTKIQEHFYKEFGPVDKEKEYNYSCPSTMKPTRIESSVNGLNQMYVSQLLGLLSATWRFLTD
;
A
#
# COMPACT_ATOMS: atom_id res chain seq x y z
N MET A 1 23.41 25.51 13.29
CA MET A 1 24.30 24.81 12.32
C MET A 1 24.92 25.87 11.44
N GLU A 2 26.25 25.97 11.37
CA GLU A 2 26.93 26.88 10.44
C GLU A 2 26.52 26.54 8.99
N SER A 3 25.95 27.52 8.30
CA SER A 3 25.57 27.41 6.89
C SER A 3 26.81 27.26 6.02
N GLY A 4 26.92 26.16 5.27
CA GLY A 4 27.91 26.04 4.19
C GLY A 4 28.91 24.89 4.30
N LYS A 5 28.94 24.13 5.40
CA LYS A 5 29.89 23.00 5.56
C LYS A 5 29.69 21.86 4.56
N ILE A 6 28.55 21.82 3.89
CA ILE A 6 28.21 20.83 2.86
C ILE A 6 28.06 21.48 1.48
N ASP A 7 28.52 22.72 1.28
CA ASP A 7 28.38 23.39 -0.02
C ASP A 7 29.17 22.71 -1.14
N PHE A 8 30.27 22.03 -0.79
CA PHE A 8 31.08 21.26 -1.73
C PHE A 8 30.36 20.04 -2.32
N ILE A 9 29.29 19.53 -1.68
CA ILE A 9 28.49 18.41 -2.19
C ILE A 9 27.28 18.87 -3.03
N LYS A 10 26.97 20.18 -3.07
CA LYS A 10 25.81 20.71 -3.82
C LYS A 10 25.85 20.40 -5.32
N ASN A 11 27.04 20.33 -5.90
CA ASN A 11 27.27 20.08 -7.32
C ASN A 11 27.83 18.67 -7.60
N GLY A 12 27.93 17.83 -6.55
CA GLY A 12 28.43 16.46 -6.65
C GLY A 12 27.30 15.44 -6.76
N PRO A 13 27.62 14.18 -7.11
CA PRO A 13 26.64 13.10 -7.06
C PRO A 13 26.13 12.90 -5.62
N VAL A 14 24.81 12.72 -5.48
CA VAL A 14 24.18 12.38 -4.19
C VAL A 14 24.08 10.86 -4.10
N PHE A 15 24.76 10.28 -3.12
CA PHE A 15 24.62 8.87 -2.78
C PHE A 15 23.73 8.75 -1.55
N TRP A 16 22.58 8.08 -1.71
CA TRP A 16 21.79 7.63 -0.57
C TRP A 16 22.32 6.28 -0.14
N VAL A 17 22.99 6.24 1.02
CA VAL A 17 23.47 4.99 1.63
C VAL A 17 22.32 4.35 2.41
N ASP A 18 21.52 3.53 1.72
CA ASP A 18 20.45 2.72 2.29
C ASP A 18 20.55 1.28 1.78
N CYS A 19 20.31 0.32 2.68
CA CYS A 19 20.38 -1.16 2.62
C CYS A 19 20.62 -1.85 1.25
N SER A 20 21.72 -1.55 0.56
CA SER A 20 22.19 -2.37 -0.57
C SER A 20 23.41 -3.17 -0.11
N ASP A 21 23.22 -4.45 0.14
CA ASP A 21 24.32 -5.37 0.50
C ASP A 21 25.20 -5.77 -0.70
N SER A 22 24.90 -5.33 -1.93
CA SER A 22 25.59 -5.92 -3.11
C SER A 22 25.78 -5.02 -4.33
N GLN A 23 24.85 -4.09 -4.66
CA GLN A 23 24.92 -3.31 -5.90
C GLN A 23 24.22 -1.94 -5.77
N PRO A 24 24.79 -0.86 -6.34
CA PRO A 24 24.17 0.47 -6.26
C PRO A 24 22.74 0.45 -6.82
N CYS A 25 21.78 0.91 -6.00
CA CYS A 25 20.38 1.04 -6.37
C CYS A 25 20.19 2.37 -7.14
N ILE A 26 19.90 2.28 -8.44
CA ILE A 26 19.76 3.44 -9.33
C ILE A 26 18.31 3.97 -9.44
N GLY A 27 17.36 3.30 -8.78
CA GLY A 27 15.95 3.69 -8.76
C GLY A 27 15.17 2.93 -7.71
N THR A 28 14.22 3.61 -7.06
CA THR A 28 13.30 3.01 -6.09
C THR A 28 11.86 3.21 -6.53
N ALA A 29 10.97 2.30 -6.14
CA ALA A 29 9.54 2.44 -6.38
C ALA A 29 8.97 3.57 -5.51
N GLY A 30 8.02 4.32 -6.06
CA GLY A 30 7.18 5.23 -5.27
C GLY A 30 6.26 4.44 -4.34
N ALA A 31 5.77 5.08 -3.28
CA ALA A 31 4.82 4.47 -2.36
C ALA A 31 3.69 5.43 -1.99
N ILE A 32 2.44 4.92 -2.01
CA ILE A 32 1.24 5.65 -1.58
C ILE A 32 0.55 4.84 -0.49
N THR A 33 0.32 5.45 0.66
CA THR A 33 -0.46 4.82 1.74
C THR A 33 -1.95 5.06 1.52
N TRP A 34 -2.78 4.10 1.94
CA TRP A 34 -4.24 4.21 1.83
C TRP A 34 -4.95 3.61 3.04
N THR A 35 -6.20 4.05 3.24
CA THR A 35 -7.10 3.54 4.28
C THR A 35 -8.46 3.25 3.66
N LEU A 36 -8.99 2.06 3.90
CA LEU A 36 -10.37 1.67 3.57
C LEU A 36 -11.11 1.38 4.87
N LYS A 37 -12.13 2.18 5.19
CA LYS A 37 -13.00 1.96 6.35
C LYS A 37 -14.34 1.42 5.89
N ALA A 38 -14.74 0.26 6.38
CA ALA A 38 -16.04 -0.33 6.12
C ALA A 38 -16.91 -0.30 7.38
N THR A 39 -18.07 0.35 7.28
CA THR A 39 -19.01 0.49 8.40
C THR A 39 -20.14 -0.52 8.24
N GLY A 40 -20.14 -1.56 9.07
CA GLY A 40 -21.24 -2.51 9.18
C GLY A 40 -22.36 -2.03 10.11
N LYS A 41 -23.22 -2.97 10.52
CA LYS A 41 -24.32 -2.75 11.46
C LYS A 41 -24.14 -3.70 12.64
N LEU A 42 -23.99 -3.13 13.83
CA LEU A 42 -23.80 -3.87 15.08
C LEU A 42 -25.02 -4.74 15.40
N PHE A 43 -24.78 -6.03 15.60
CA PHE A 43 -25.78 -6.96 16.12
C PHE A 43 -25.12 -8.21 16.71
N HIS A 44 -25.91 -9.02 17.44
CA HIS A 44 -25.46 -10.31 17.93
C HIS A 44 -25.17 -11.27 16.75
N SER A 45 -23.99 -11.88 16.75
CA SER A 45 -23.51 -12.79 15.70
C SER A 45 -24.42 -14.01 15.46
N GLY A 46 -25.15 -14.46 16.49
CA GLY A 46 -26.17 -15.52 16.36
C GLY A 46 -27.44 -15.12 15.59
N LEU A 47 -27.57 -13.85 15.22
CA LEU A 47 -28.66 -13.31 14.39
C LEU A 47 -28.06 -12.46 13.25
N PRO A 48 -27.26 -13.07 12.35
CA PRO A 48 -26.45 -12.34 11.38
C PRO A 48 -27.30 -11.57 10.36
N ASN A 49 -28.53 -12.03 10.10
CA ASN A 49 -29.50 -11.35 9.23
C ASN A 49 -29.96 -9.98 9.75
N LEU A 50 -29.72 -9.65 11.02
CA LEU A 50 -30.12 -8.38 11.63
C LEU A 50 -28.98 -7.35 11.71
N GLY A 51 -27.75 -7.75 11.41
CA GLY A 51 -26.59 -6.86 11.33
C GLY A 51 -25.86 -6.98 10.00
N ILE A 52 -24.70 -6.33 9.91
CA ILE A 52 -23.84 -6.35 8.72
C ILE A 52 -22.40 -6.42 9.21
N ASN A 53 -21.66 -7.42 8.74
CA ASN A 53 -20.26 -7.59 9.09
C ASN A 53 -19.37 -6.68 8.23
N GLY A 54 -18.83 -5.62 8.81
CA GLY A 54 -17.94 -4.68 8.13
C GLY A 54 -16.68 -5.35 7.58
N LEU A 55 -16.17 -6.41 8.21
CA LEU A 55 -15.00 -7.14 7.70
C LEU A 55 -15.29 -7.78 6.35
N GLU A 56 -16.46 -8.40 6.18
CA GLU A 56 -16.88 -9.00 4.92
C GLU A 56 -17.06 -7.93 3.84
N LEU A 57 -17.69 -6.81 4.18
CA LEU A 57 -17.80 -5.66 3.27
C LEU A 57 -16.41 -5.16 2.82
N ALA A 58 -15.46 -5.07 3.76
CA ALA A 58 -14.11 -4.60 3.47
C ALA A 58 -13.35 -5.60 2.57
N MET A 59 -13.52 -6.91 2.78
CA MET A 59 -12.92 -7.96 1.95
C MET A 59 -13.48 -7.97 0.53
N ASP A 60 -14.80 -7.82 0.38
CA ASP A 60 -15.45 -7.73 -0.93
C ASP A 60 -14.97 -6.49 -1.70
N ALA A 61 -14.97 -5.33 -1.04
CA ALA A 61 -14.44 -4.10 -1.63
C ALA A 61 -12.94 -4.21 -1.98
N MET A 62 -12.12 -4.82 -1.12
CA MET A 62 -10.69 -5.02 -1.37
C MET A 62 -10.44 -5.87 -2.62
N THR A 63 -11.25 -6.91 -2.83
CA THR A 63 -11.17 -7.77 -4.02
C THR A 63 -11.37 -6.94 -5.28
N LYS A 64 -12.41 -6.08 -5.32
CA LYS A 64 -12.70 -5.21 -6.47
C LYS A 64 -11.63 -4.15 -6.71
N ILE A 65 -11.11 -3.57 -5.64
CA ILE A 65 -10.04 -2.58 -5.72
C ILE A 65 -8.76 -3.22 -6.29
N GLN A 66 -8.38 -4.40 -5.80
CA GLN A 66 -7.20 -5.12 -6.31
C GLN A 66 -7.39 -5.59 -7.76
N GLU A 67 -8.57 -6.14 -8.11
CA GLU A 67 -8.91 -6.50 -9.50
C GLU A 67 -8.72 -5.30 -10.45
N HIS A 68 -9.23 -4.12 -10.07
CA HIS A 68 -9.06 -2.91 -10.86
C HIS A 68 -7.60 -2.44 -10.92
N PHE A 69 -6.91 -2.43 -9.78
CA PHE A 69 -5.52 -2.02 -9.70
C PHE A 69 -4.63 -2.87 -10.62
N TYR A 70 -4.72 -4.19 -10.55
CA TYR A 70 -3.87 -5.07 -11.36
C TYR A 70 -4.24 -5.07 -12.85
N LYS A 71 -5.48 -4.68 -13.19
CA LYS A 71 -5.87 -4.44 -14.59
C LYS A 71 -5.25 -3.17 -15.16
N GLU A 72 -5.25 -2.08 -14.40
CA GLU A 72 -4.74 -0.77 -14.85
C GLU A 72 -3.21 -0.64 -14.71
N PHE A 73 -2.64 -1.22 -13.66
CA PHE A 73 -1.23 -1.11 -13.26
C PHE A 73 -0.48 -2.44 -13.35
N GLY A 74 -0.84 -3.26 -14.34
CA GLY A 74 -0.14 -4.50 -14.67
C GLY A 74 1.29 -4.27 -15.19
N PRO A 75 2.04 -5.36 -15.45
CA PRO A 75 3.42 -5.28 -15.94
C PRO A 75 3.54 -4.49 -17.25
N VAL A 76 4.62 -3.71 -17.38
CA VAL A 76 4.94 -2.97 -18.61
C VAL A 76 6.35 -3.29 -19.09
N ASP A 77 6.59 -3.29 -20.41
CA ASP A 77 7.88 -3.70 -20.97
C ASP A 77 9.07 -2.88 -20.47
N LYS A 78 8.83 -1.61 -20.12
CA LYS A 78 9.84 -0.72 -19.55
C LYS A 78 10.40 -1.23 -18.23
N GLU A 79 9.66 -2.01 -17.45
CA GLU A 79 10.18 -2.60 -16.22
C GLU A 79 11.39 -3.52 -16.46
N LYS A 80 11.45 -4.18 -17.64
CA LYS A 80 12.58 -5.00 -18.05
C LYS A 80 13.83 -4.17 -18.36
N GLU A 81 13.65 -3.01 -18.99
CA GLU A 81 14.75 -2.08 -19.31
C GLU A 81 15.48 -1.62 -18.04
N TYR A 82 14.72 -1.36 -16.97
CA TYR A 82 15.26 -0.90 -15.69
C TYR A 82 15.49 -2.03 -14.68
N ASN A 83 15.40 -3.29 -15.12
CA ASN A 83 15.64 -4.48 -14.31
C ASN A 83 14.80 -4.55 -13.02
N TYR A 84 13.55 -4.06 -13.06
CA TYR A 84 12.61 -4.23 -11.96
C TYR A 84 12.16 -5.69 -11.91
N SER A 85 12.32 -6.33 -10.74
CA SER A 85 11.95 -7.73 -10.52
C SER A 85 10.44 -7.95 -10.43
N CYS A 86 9.69 -6.91 -10.08
CA CYS A 86 8.25 -6.94 -9.88
C CYS A 86 7.59 -5.72 -10.53
N PRO A 87 6.33 -5.85 -11.00
CA PRO A 87 5.53 -4.71 -11.41
C PRO A 87 4.97 -3.94 -10.21
N SER A 88 4.11 -2.94 -10.46
CA SER A 88 3.39 -2.23 -9.41
C SER A 88 2.52 -3.18 -8.57
N THR A 89 2.46 -2.98 -7.25
CA THR A 89 1.72 -3.86 -6.32
C THR A 89 0.81 -3.08 -5.38
N MET A 90 -0.32 -3.70 -5.04
CA MET A 90 -1.28 -3.20 -4.06
C MET A 90 -1.54 -4.25 -2.99
N LYS A 91 -1.31 -3.90 -1.73
CA LYS A 91 -1.55 -4.82 -0.61
C LYS A 91 -2.05 -4.11 0.65
N PRO A 92 -3.06 -4.67 1.34
CA PRO A 92 -3.32 -4.30 2.72
C PRO A 92 -2.10 -4.70 3.57
N THR A 93 -1.60 -3.78 4.40
CA THR A 93 -0.45 -4.01 5.28
C THR A 93 -0.88 -4.16 6.74
N ARG A 94 -2.09 -3.71 7.08
CA ARG A 94 -2.69 -3.88 8.42
C ARG A 94 -4.21 -3.97 8.30
N ILE A 95 -4.79 -4.93 9.02
CA ILE A 95 -6.24 -5.12 9.12
C ILE A 95 -6.62 -4.94 10.58
N GLU A 96 -7.60 -4.07 10.83
CA GLU A 96 -8.15 -3.84 12.14
C GLU A 96 -9.65 -4.11 12.16
N SER A 97 -10.08 -4.84 13.18
CA SER A 97 -11.48 -5.05 13.52
C SER A 97 -11.77 -4.42 14.88
N SER A 98 -13.05 -4.21 15.18
CA SER A 98 -13.43 -3.73 16.52
C SER A 98 -12.97 -4.69 17.64
N VAL A 99 -12.76 -4.13 18.83
CA VAL A 99 -12.28 -4.82 20.06
C VAL A 99 -13.41 -5.35 20.96
N ASN A 100 -14.65 -5.39 20.44
CA ASN A 100 -15.80 -5.86 21.20
C ASN A 100 -15.80 -7.39 21.40
N GLY A 101 -16.79 -7.90 22.14
CA GLY A 101 -16.90 -9.33 22.42
C GLY A 101 -17.22 -10.14 21.16
N LEU A 102 -16.47 -11.22 20.91
CA LEU A 102 -16.53 -12.09 19.72
C LEU A 102 -17.93 -12.43 19.20
N ASN A 103 -18.96 -12.37 20.04
CA ASN A 103 -20.35 -12.60 19.69
C ASN A 103 -21.05 -11.40 19.01
N GLN A 104 -20.35 -10.38 18.53
CA GLN A 104 -20.93 -9.20 17.87
C GLN A 104 -20.36 -9.01 16.45
N MET A 105 -21.09 -8.32 15.57
CA MET A 105 -20.65 -7.92 14.22
C MET A 105 -20.39 -6.40 14.15
N TYR A 106 -19.50 -5.92 13.27
CA TYR A 106 -18.87 -4.60 13.49
C TYR A 106 -18.56 -3.74 12.25
N VAL A 107 -17.97 -2.58 12.55
CA VAL A 107 -17.14 -1.74 11.68
C VAL A 107 -15.72 -2.31 11.59
N SER A 108 -15.09 -2.25 10.41
CA SER A 108 -13.70 -2.63 10.19
C SER A 108 -12.92 -1.54 9.46
N GLN A 109 -11.59 -1.58 9.60
CA GLN A 109 -10.68 -0.67 8.92
C GLN A 109 -9.50 -1.45 8.36
N LEU A 110 -9.24 -1.27 7.08
CA LEU A 110 -8.08 -1.79 6.36
C LEU A 110 -7.13 -0.62 6.09
N LEU A 111 -5.85 -0.83 6.36
CA LEU A 111 -4.76 0.07 6.05
C LEU A 111 -3.82 -0.64 5.09
N GLY A 112 -3.29 0.07 4.11
CA GLY A 112 -2.42 -0.54 3.13
C GLY A 112 -1.43 0.38 2.47
N LEU A 113 -0.59 -0.25 1.66
CA LEU A 113 0.45 0.40 0.89
C LEU A 113 0.28 0.01 -0.58
N LEU A 114 0.33 1.01 -1.44
CA LEU A 114 0.56 0.88 -2.87
C LEU A 114 2.05 1.11 -3.11
N SER A 115 2.71 0.16 -3.75
CA SER A 115 4.06 0.37 -4.27
C SER A 115 3.97 0.51 -5.79
N ALA A 116 4.44 1.63 -6.31
CA ALA A 116 4.38 1.94 -7.72
C ALA A 116 5.79 1.94 -8.31
N THR A 117 6.01 1.07 -9.29
CA THR A 117 7.34 0.89 -9.92
C THR A 117 7.59 1.96 -10.98
N TRP A 118 6.71 2.08 -11.98
CA TRP A 118 6.96 2.92 -13.15
C TRP A 118 5.85 3.93 -13.46
N ARG A 119 4.58 3.53 -13.42
CA ARG A 119 3.50 4.34 -14.01
C ARG A 119 3.08 5.57 -13.19
N PHE A 120 3.33 5.58 -11.88
CA PHE A 120 3.06 6.74 -11.04
C PHE A 120 4.14 7.82 -11.09
N LEU A 121 5.25 7.60 -11.80
CA LEU A 121 6.37 8.55 -11.89
C LEU A 121 6.38 9.33 -13.22
N THR A 122 5.55 8.96 -14.18
CA THR A 122 5.59 9.53 -15.54
C THR A 122 4.28 10.17 -16.02
N ASP A 123 3.20 10.03 -15.24
CA ASP A 123 1.89 10.65 -15.45
C ASP A 123 1.64 11.70 -14.35
#